data_AF-A0A4Y2PDQ6-F1
#
_entry.id   AF-A0A4Y2PDQ6-F1
#
_cell.length_a   1.000
_cell.length_b   1.000
_cell.length_c   1.000
_cell.angle_alpha   90.00
_cell.angle_beta   90.00
_cell.angle_gamma   90.00
#
_symmetry.space_group_name_H-M   'P 1'
#
loop_
_entity.id
_entity.type
_entity.pdbx_description
1 polymer ?
#
loop_
_entity_poly.entity_id
_entity_poly.type
_entity_poly.pdbx_seq_one_letter_code
_entity_poly.pdbx_strand_id
1 'polypeptide(L)'
;MSKKTKSDSQKKTARRATSNVFAMFEQNQIAEFKEAFQLIDSNKDGLIDKNDLRATFDSLGKIVCENDLNSMLSEAPGPINFTMFLTIFGERIAGTDQEEVIKKAFDTFDRDGAGKINEKKYVLNS
;
A
#
# COMPACT_ATOMS: atom_id res chain seq x y z
N MET A 1 -31.22 -42.29 -15.74
CA MET A 1 -30.91 -40.97 -16.33
C MET A 1 -31.32 -39.93 -15.28
N SER A 2 -30.37 -39.37 -14.51
CA SER A 2 -29.72 -38.05 -14.73
C SER A 2 -30.67 -36.88 -14.44
N LYS A 3 -30.39 -35.85 -13.62
CA LYS A 3 -29.20 -35.37 -12.90
C LYS A 3 -29.65 -34.38 -11.80
N LYS A 4 -28.97 -34.40 -10.64
CA LYS A 4 -28.92 -33.33 -9.64
C LYS A 4 -28.09 -32.17 -10.21
N THR A 5 -28.57 -30.93 -10.21
CA THR A 5 -27.78 -29.74 -10.55
C THR A 5 -27.29 -29.06 -9.28
N LYS A 6 -25.99 -29.19 -9.00
CA LYS A 6 -25.26 -28.31 -8.06
C LYS A 6 -25.01 -26.98 -8.77
N SER A 7 -25.45 -25.89 -8.15
CA SER A 7 -25.03 -24.52 -8.48
C SER A 7 -23.70 -24.26 -7.78
N ASP A 8 -22.62 -24.31 -8.55
CA ASP A 8 -21.31 -23.81 -8.15
C ASP A 8 -20.93 -22.67 -9.09
N SER A 9 -20.12 -21.74 -8.60
CA SER A 9 -19.50 -20.59 -9.30
C SER A 9 -20.08 -19.20 -8.99
N GLN A 10 -19.54 -18.57 -7.95
CA GLN A 10 -19.18 -17.15 -8.00
C GLN A 10 -18.10 -16.82 -6.93
N LYS A 11 -16.83 -17.08 -7.28
CA LYS A 11 -15.64 -16.45 -6.66
C LYS A 11 -14.73 -15.99 -7.80
N LYS A 12 -15.01 -14.82 -8.36
CA LYS A 12 -14.21 -14.18 -9.43
C LYS A 12 -13.88 -12.73 -9.05
N THR A 13 -13.07 -12.50 -8.03
CA THR A 13 -12.47 -11.16 -7.80
C THR A 13 -11.07 -11.17 -7.15
N ALA A 14 -10.68 -12.17 -6.36
CA ALA A 14 -9.41 -12.10 -5.63
C ALA A 14 -8.15 -12.55 -6.42
N ARG A 15 -8.27 -13.06 -7.66
CA ARG A 15 -7.18 -13.80 -8.33
C ARG A 15 -6.27 -12.99 -9.25
N ARG A 16 -6.49 -11.68 -9.45
CA ARG A 16 -5.69 -10.87 -10.40
C ARG A 16 -4.67 -9.91 -9.78
N ALA A 17 -4.84 -9.48 -8.53
CA ALA A 17 -3.94 -8.48 -7.94
C ALA A 17 -2.62 -9.07 -7.39
N THR A 18 -2.61 -10.31 -6.93
CA THR A 18 -1.43 -10.90 -6.26
C THR A 18 -0.31 -11.32 -7.20
N SER A 19 -0.58 -11.52 -8.49
CA SER A 19 0.36 -12.21 -9.38
C SER A 19 1.56 -11.39 -9.83
N ASN A 20 1.60 -10.07 -9.57
CA ASN A 20 2.70 -9.21 -9.98
C ASN A 20 3.10 -8.15 -8.94
N VAL A 21 2.61 -8.23 -7.71
CA VAL A 21 2.87 -7.18 -6.70
C VAL A 21 4.36 -7.02 -6.38
N PHE A 22 5.11 -8.12 -6.37
CA PHE A 22 6.57 -8.08 -6.18
C PHE A 22 7.33 -7.42 -7.33
N ALA A 23 6.74 -7.33 -8.53
CA ALA A 23 7.35 -6.63 -9.66
C ALA A 23 7.11 -5.11 -9.61
N MET A 24 6.25 -4.63 -8.73
CA MET A 24 5.97 -3.19 -8.55
C MET A 24 7.04 -2.48 -7.71
N PHE A 25 7.89 -3.24 -7.02
CA PHE A 25 8.86 -2.73 -6.06
C PHE A 25 10.27 -3.21 -6.37
N GLU A 26 11.25 -2.38 -6.05
CA GLU A 26 12.66 -2.77 -6.10
C GLU A 26 13.00 -3.72 -4.93
N GLN A 27 14.09 -4.49 -5.07
CA GLN A 27 14.46 -5.51 -4.08
C GLN A 27 14.79 -4.93 -2.69
N ASN A 28 15.41 -3.75 -2.64
CA ASN A 28 15.62 -2.98 -1.41
C ASN A 28 14.30 -2.57 -0.76
N GLN A 29 13.32 -2.08 -1.52
CA GLN A 29 12.01 -1.71 -0.99
C GLN A 29 11.28 -2.93 -0.43
N ILE A 30 11.34 -4.08 -1.13
CA ILE A 30 10.77 -5.33 -0.62
C ILE A 30 11.44 -5.74 0.70
N ALA A 31 12.75 -5.56 0.84
CA ALA A 31 13.47 -5.84 2.08
C ALA A 31 13.02 -4.92 3.22
N GLU A 32 12.91 -3.60 2.97
CA GLU A 32 12.39 -2.63 3.95
C GLU A 32 10.96 -2.96 4.38
N PHE A 33 10.07 -3.28 3.43
CA PHE A 33 8.71 -3.72 3.75
C PHE A 33 8.71 -5.01 4.58
N LYS A 34 9.65 -5.92 4.34
CA LYS A 34 9.76 -7.16 5.11
C LYS A 34 10.20 -6.88 6.54
N GLU A 35 11.16 -5.98 6.75
CA GLU A 35 11.58 -5.57 8.10
C GLU A 35 10.45 -4.86 8.84
N ALA A 36 9.73 -3.96 8.17
CA ALA A 36 8.55 -3.30 8.74
C ALA A 36 7.45 -4.31 9.11
N PHE A 37 7.18 -5.28 8.23
CA PHE A 37 6.22 -6.35 8.51
C PHE A 37 6.63 -7.16 9.74
N GLN A 38 7.90 -7.54 9.86
CA GLN A 38 8.43 -8.28 11.02
C GLN A 38 8.41 -7.49 12.33
N LEU A 39 8.49 -6.16 12.25
CA LEU A 39 8.35 -5.29 13.42
C LEU A 39 6.90 -5.25 13.91
N ILE A 40 5.93 -5.31 12.99
CA ILE A 40 4.51 -5.30 13.31
C ILE A 40 4.04 -6.68 13.80
N ASP A 41 4.43 -7.75 13.10
CA ASP A 41 4.12 -9.16 13.43
C ASP A 41 4.86 -9.60 14.70
N SER A 42 4.31 -9.18 15.84
CA SER A 42 4.93 -9.31 17.15
C SER A 42 4.97 -10.77 17.62
N ASN A 43 3.96 -11.55 17.24
CA ASN A 43 3.82 -12.95 17.58
C ASN A 43 4.55 -13.90 16.60
N LYS A 44 4.98 -13.39 15.43
CA LYS A 44 5.72 -14.09 14.36
C LYS A 44 4.94 -15.22 13.72
N ASP A 45 3.62 -15.09 13.62
CA ASP A 45 2.76 -16.08 12.95
C ASP A 45 2.65 -15.86 11.43
N GLY A 46 3.22 -14.76 10.92
CA GLY A 46 3.22 -14.40 9.51
C GLY A 46 1.93 -13.70 9.05
N LEU A 47 1.06 -13.32 9.98
CA LEU A 47 -0.16 -12.56 9.77
C LEU A 47 -0.14 -11.34 10.68
N ILE A 48 -0.64 -10.20 10.19
CA ILE A 48 -0.87 -9.04 11.04
C ILE A 48 -2.32 -9.12 11.54
N ASP A 49 -2.46 -9.23 12.86
CA ASP A 49 -3.75 -9.19 13.53
C ASP A 49 -3.97 -7.86 14.29
N LYS A 50 -5.09 -7.78 15.01
CA LYS A 50 -5.44 -6.59 15.78
C LYS A 50 -4.48 -6.31 16.93
N ASN A 51 -4.00 -7.37 17.57
CA ASN A 51 -3.10 -7.28 18.72
C ASN A 51 -1.73 -6.79 18.27
N ASP A 52 -1.25 -7.25 17.11
CA ASP A 52 -0.01 -6.77 16.48
C ASP A 52 -0.05 -5.27 16.19
N LEU A 53 -1.13 -4.79 15.57
CA LEU A 53 -1.32 -3.36 15.32
C LEU A 53 -1.38 -2.58 16.64
N ARG A 54 -2.11 -3.10 17.64
CA ARG A 54 -2.20 -2.45 18.95
C ARG A 54 -0.82 -2.36 19.62
N ALA A 55 -0.08 -3.45 19.68
CA ALA A 55 1.27 -3.50 20.25
C ALA A 55 2.23 -2.54 19.52
N THR A 56 2.10 -2.45 18.19
CA THR A 56 2.88 -1.51 17.37
C THR A 56 2.59 -0.06 17.74
N PHE A 57 1.32 0.33 17.82
CA PHE A 57 0.95 1.71 18.18
C PHE A 57 1.28 2.06 19.63
N ASP A 58 1.09 1.13 20.55
CA ASP A 58 1.48 1.30 21.95
C ASP A 58 3.01 1.50 22.07
N SER A 59 3.81 0.76 21.28
CA SER A 59 5.28 0.94 21.20
C SER A 59 5.69 2.30 20.63
N LEU A 60 4.86 2.91 19.79
CA LEU A 60 5.05 4.27 19.26
C LEU A 60 4.49 5.37 20.19
N GLY A 61 3.93 4.99 21.35
CA GLY A 61 3.30 5.92 22.29
C GLY A 61 1.99 6.54 21.78
N LYS A 62 1.34 5.91 20.80
CA LYS A 62 0.08 6.38 20.21
C LYS A 62 -1.10 5.55 20.71
N ILE A 63 -2.12 6.24 21.23
CA ILE A 63 -3.37 5.59 21.61
C ILE A 63 -4.30 5.58 20.39
N VAL A 64 -4.50 4.40 19.83
CA VAL A 64 -5.46 4.16 18.72
C VAL A 64 -6.69 3.46 19.27
N CYS A 65 -7.89 3.82 18.82
CA CYS A 65 -9.12 3.20 19.33
C CYS A 65 -9.44 1.88 18.61
N GLU A 66 -10.29 1.06 19.22
CA GLU A 66 -10.67 -0.25 18.69
C GLU A 66 -11.31 -0.17 17.29
N ASN A 67 -12.04 0.91 17.00
CA ASN A 67 -12.69 1.13 15.70
C ASN A 67 -11.67 1.44 14.60
N ASP A 68 -10.65 2.24 14.90
CA ASP A 68 -9.60 2.58 13.94
C ASP A 68 -8.78 1.33 13.60
N LEU A 69 -8.43 0.52 14.61
CA LEU A 69 -7.74 -0.77 14.39
C LEU A 69 -8.57 -1.71 13.50
N ASN A 70 -9.88 -1.82 13.76
CA ASN A 70 -10.77 -2.61 12.91
C ASN A 70 -10.84 -2.05 11.48
N SER A 71 -10.86 -0.71 11.34
CA SER A 71 -10.87 -0.05 10.04
C SER A 71 -9.60 -0.36 9.25
N MET A 72 -8.44 -0.32 9.88
CA MET A 72 -7.16 -0.68 9.26
C MET A 72 -7.15 -2.12 8.75
N LEU A 73 -7.65 -3.07 9.56
CA LEU A 73 -7.76 -4.48 9.14
C LEU A 73 -8.75 -4.68 7.99
N SER A 74 -9.79 -3.85 7.93
CA SER A 74 -10.83 -3.94 6.89
C SER A 74 -10.38 -3.45 5.51
N GLU A 75 -9.24 -2.77 5.42
CA GLU A 75 -8.62 -2.41 4.14
C GLU A 75 -8.18 -3.65 3.35
N ALA A 76 -7.93 -4.77 4.04
CA ALA A 76 -7.58 -6.02 3.41
C ALA A 76 -8.83 -6.88 3.12
N PRO A 77 -8.96 -7.45 1.91
CA PRO A 77 -10.06 -8.37 1.58
C PRO A 77 -9.94 -9.75 2.27
N GLY A 78 -8.94 -9.96 3.12
CA GLY A 78 -8.64 -11.22 3.80
C GLY A 78 -7.47 -11.07 4.77
N PRO A 79 -6.92 -12.19 5.30
CA PRO A 79 -5.81 -12.16 6.25
C PRO A 79 -4.60 -11.40 5.71
N ILE A 80 -4.02 -10.54 6.54
CA ILE A 80 -2.89 -9.68 6.16
C ILE A 80 -1.58 -10.46 6.35
N ASN A 81 -1.28 -11.33 5.39
CA ASN A 81 0.07 -11.87 5.23
C ASN A 81 0.98 -10.88 4.49
N PHE A 82 2.28 -11.17 4.42
CA PHE A 82 3.24 -10.28 3.76
C PHE A 82 2.89 -9.93 2.29
N THR A 83 2.32 -10.88 1.53
CA THR A 83 1.90 -10.61 0.15
C THR A 83 0.71 -9.66 0.08
N MET A 84 -0.24 -9.80 0.99
CA MET A 84 -1.39 -8.88 1.10
C MET A 84 -0.93 -7.49 1.54
N PHE A 85 0.00 -7.42 2.50
CA PHE A 85 0.64 -6.18 2.94
C PHE A 85 1.25 -5.43 1.75
N LEU A 86 2.08 -6.09 0.93
CA LEU A 86 2.62 -5.48 -0.29
C LEU A 86 1.53 -5.07 -1.28
N THR A 87 0.41 -5.80 -1.36
CA THR A 87 -0.69 -5.47 -2.28
C THR A 87 -1.35 -4.14 -1.88
N ILE A 88 -1.65 -3.98 -0.58
CA ILE A 88 -2.23 -2.74 -0.04
C ILE A 88 -1.27 -1.57 -0.28
N PHE A 89 0.01 -1.72 0.03
CA PHE A 89 1.02 -0.68 -0.23
C PHE A 89 1.20 -0.39 -1.72
N GLY A 90 1.18 -1.43 -2.56
CA GLY A 90 1.28 -1.32 -4.02
C GLY A 90 0.12 -0.52 -4.62
N GLU A 91 -1.11 -0.76 -4.17
CA GLU A 91 -2.28 0.00 -4.60
C GLU A 91 -2.22 1.47 -4.18
N ARG A 92 -1.65 1.79 -3.00
CA ARG A 92 -1.45 3.17 -2.55
C ARG A 92 -0.35 3.90 -3.34
N ILE A 93 0.70 3.19 -3.74
CA ILE A 93 1.87 3.74 -4.45
C ILE A 93 1.68 3.76 -5.97
N ALA A 94 0.77 2.94 -6.54
CA ALA A 94 0.54 2.83 -7.98
C ALA A 94 0.08 4.13 -8.69
N GLY A 95 -0.14 5.22 -7.96
CA GLY A 95 -0.47 6.54 -8.50
C GLY A 95 0.62 7.60 -8.30
N THR A 96 1.80 7.25 -7.77
CA THR A 96 2.88 8.20 -7.49
C THR A 96 4.09 7.98 -8.39
N ASP A 97 4.61 9.06 -8.99
CA ASP A 97 5.87 9.02 -9.73
C ASP A 97 7.07 8.98 -8.79
N GLN A 98 8.19 8.42 -9.26
CA GLN A 98 9.45 8.46 -8.51
C GLN A 98 9.89 9.90 -8.25
N GLU A 99 10.51 10.15 -7.09
CA GLU A 99 10.95 11.49 -6.69
C GLU A 99 11.80 12.18 -7.76
N GLU A 100 12.67 11.44 -8.46
CA GLU A 100 13.48 11.99 -9.55
C GLU A 100 12.66 12.46 -10.75
N VAL A 101 11.58 11.75 -11.09
CA VAL A 101 10.67 12.13 -12.18
C VAL A 101 9.92 13.40 -11.80
N ILE A 102 9.44 13.47 -10.56
CA ILE A 102 8.77 14.65 -10.01
C ILE A 102 9.73 15.86 -10.01
N LYS A 103 10.98 15.67 -9.56
CA LYS A 103 12.02 16.72 -9.58
C LYS A 103 12.35 17.19 -11.00
N LYS A 104 12.55 16.27 -11.95
CA LYS A 104 12.81 16.63 -13.36
C LYS A 104 11.63 17.38 -13.97
N ALA A 105 10.40 16.94 -13.70
CA ALA A 105 9.20 17.65 -14.14
C ALA A 105 9.17 19.08 -13.54
N PHE A 106 9.51 19.23 -12.26
CA PHE A 106 9.60 20.53 -11.59
C PHE A 106 10.68 21.44 -12.20
N ASP A 107 11.89 20.92 -12.45
CA ASP A 107 13.00 21.65 -13.09
C ASP A 107 12.63 22.19 -14.47
N THR A 108 11.69 21.54 -15.17
CA THR A 108 11.20 21.98 -16.48
C THR A 108 10.53 23.37 -16.39
N PHE A 109 9.96 23.70 -15.22
CA PHE A 109 9.29 24.96 -14.93
C PHE A 109 10.15 25.91 -14.06
N ASP A 110 11.14 25.39 -13.35
CA ASP A 110 12.10 26.19 -12.57
C ASP A 110 13.43 26.38 -13.33
N ARG A 111 13.36 27.06 -14.47
CA ARG A 111 14.53 27.34 -15.34
C ARG A 111 15.64 28.13 -14.63
N ASP A 112 15.27 28.80 -13.54
CA ASP A 112 16.12 29.70 -12.79
C ASP A 112 16.89 28.92 -11.69
N GLY A 113 16.54 27.65 -11.47
CA GLY A 113 17.13 26.77 -10.45
C GLY A 113 16.87 27.24 -9.02
N ALA A 114 15.79 27.99 -8.81
CA ALA A 114 15.52 28.66 -7.53
C ALA A 114 14.92 27.71 -6.47
N GLY A 115 14.60 26.48 -6.83
CA GLY A 115 13.81 25.52 -6.06
C GLY A 115 12.34 25.93 -5.92
N LYS A 116 11.84 26.89 -6.70
CA LYS A 116 10.51 27.50 -6.56
C LYS A 116 9.96 27.94 -7.91
N ILE A 117 8.72 27.56 -8.19
CA ILE A 117 7.97 28.00 -9.37
C ILE A 117 7.03 29.14 -8.97
N ASN A 118 7.18 30.32 -9.58
CA ASN A 118 6.31 31.47 -9.33
C ASN A 118 4.97 31.33 -10.09
N GLU A 119 3.85 31.32 -9.36
CA GLU A 119 2.48 31.18 -9.87
C GLU A 119 2.14 32.15 -11.02
N LYS A 120 2.59 33.41 -10.93
CA LYS A 120 2.31 34.45 -11.93
C LYS A 120 2.98 34.23 -13.29
N LYS A 121 3.97 33.33 -13.39
CA LYS A 121 4.76 33.07 -14.62
C LYS A 121 4.07 32.06 -15.55
N TYR A 122 3.10 31.29 -15.06
CA TYR A 122 2.48 30.16 -15.76
C TYR A 122 0.95 30.25 -15.90
N VAL A 123 0.41 31.47 -15.87
CA VAL A 123 -0.99 31.68 -16.28
C VAL A 123 -1.09 31.34 -17.77
N LEU A 124 -1.69 30.19 -18.08
CA LEU A 124 -2.08 29.87 -19.45
C LEU A 124 -3.07 30.95 -19.88
N ASN A 125 -2.64 31.83 -20.78
CA ASN A 125 -3.56 32.72 -21.48
C ASN A 125 -4.58 31.82 -22.19
N SER A 126 -5.83 31.82 -21.70
CA SER A 126 -6.99 31.29 -22.42
C SER A 126 -7.34 32.17 -23.61
#